data_AF-A0A7G9BI70-F1
#
_entry.id   AF-A0A7G9BI70-F1
#
_cell.length_a   1.000
_cell.length_b   1.000
_cell.length_c   1.000
_cell.angle_alpha   90.00
_cell.angle_beta   90.00
_cell.angle_gamma   90.00
#
_symmetry.space_group_name_H-M   'P 1'
#
loop_
_entity.id
_entity.type
_entity.pdbx_description
1 polymer ?
#
loop_
_entity_poly.entity_id
_entity_poly.type
_entity_poly.pdbx_seq_one_letter_code
_entity_poly.pdbx_strand_id
1 'polypeptide(L)'
;MLQKDLTKYQKYQYPFNPVYLKDCADRLGNPGVVEGAYVVFDIIHGNEINGKRTFENVDEFKAFLSKYYEFKHVEGWEGDGGHHVVYQITRVL
;
A
#
# COMPACT_ATOMS: atom_id res chain seq x y z
N MET A 1 16.15 -8.33 -1.16
CA MET A 1 14.98 -9.07 -0.62
C MET A 1 13.88 -8.07 -0.30
N LEU A 2 12.90 -7.92 -1.20
CA LEU A 2 11.75 -7.01 -1.03
C LEU A 2 10.50 -7.70 -0.46
N GLN A 3 10.64 -8.96 -0.03
CA GLN A 3 9.66 -9.66 0.79
C GLN A 3 9.94 -9.38 2.27
N LYS A 4 9.65 -8.17 2.76
CA LYS A 4 9.35 -8.04 4.20
C LYS A 4 7.96 -8.62 4.40
N ASP A 5 7.93 -9.94 4.58
CA ASP A 5 6.94 -10.71 5.33
C ASP A 5 5.46 -10.29 5.16
N LEU A 6 4.93 -10.38 3.93
CA LEU A 6 3.48 -10.34 3.69
C LEU A 6 2.79 -11.66 4.10
N THR A 7 3.52 -12.60 4.70
CA THR A 7 3.05 -13.94 5.08
C THR A 7 1.86 -13.86 6.06
N LYS A 8 1.88 -12.88 6.98
CA LYS A 8 0.74 -12.59 7.88
C LYS A 8 -0.51 -12.04 7.18
N TYR A 9 -0.37 -11.61 5.92
CA TYR A 9 -1.44 -11.04 5.09
C TYR A 9 -1.88 -11.97 3.96
N GLN A 10 -1.46 -13.25 3.98
CA GLN A 10 -1.88 -14.28 3.02
C GLN A 10 -3.39 -14.51 2.97
N LYS A 11 -4.14 -14.04 3.98
CA LYS A 11 -5.61 -14.06 3.97
C LYS A 11 -6.21 -13.13 2.91
N TYR A 12 -5.46 -12.13 2.43
CA TYR A 12 -5.90 -11.21 1.40
C TYR A 12 -5.53 -11.72 0.01
N GLN A 13 -6.44 -11.55 -0.95
CA GLN A 13 -6.19 -11.93 -2.33
C GLN A 13 -5.25 -10.90 -2.99
N TYR A 14 -4.01 -11.30 -3.29
CA TYR A 14 -2.96 -10.43 -3.86
C TYR A 14 -2.60 -9.21 -2.97
N PRO A 15 -1.93 -9.42 -1.81
CA PRO A 15 -1.47 -8.31 -1.00
C PRO A 15 -0.28 -7.61 -1.68
N PHE A 16 -0.40 -6.31 -1.91
CA PHE A 16 0.66 -5.48 -2.45
C PHE A 16 1.29 -4.60 -1.38
N ASN A 17 2.62 -4.48 -1.47
CA ASN A 17 3.39 -3.52 -0.69
C ASN A 17 3.40 -2.15 -1.41
N PRO A 18 3.07 -1.04 -0.71
CA PRO A 18 3.09 0.32 -1.24
C PRO A 18 4.39 0.74 -1.92
N VAL A 19 5.54 0.16 -1.55
CA VAL A 19 6.80 0.50 -2.24
C VAL A 19 6.88 -0.07 -3.63
N TYR A 20 6.41 -1.31 -3.81
CA TYR A 20 6.38 -1.91 -5.14
C TYR A 20 5.49 -1.07 -6.07
N LEU A 21 4.32 -0.67 -5.57
CA LEU A 21 3.40 0.23 -6.25
C LEU A 21 4.08 1.54 -6.68
N LYS A 22 4.82 2.18 -5.75
CA LYS A 22 5.50 3.43 -6.03
C LYS A 22 6.64 3.26 -7.05
N ASP A 23 7.47 2.21 -6.95
CA ASP A 23 8.53 1.93 -7.93
C ASP A 23 7.94 1.68 -9.33
N CYS A 24 6.85 0.92 -9.44
CA CYS A 24 6.16 0.70 -10.71
C CYS A 24 5.58 1.99 -11.28
N ALA A 25 4.94 2.82 -10.47
CA ALA A 25 4.41 4.11 -10.90
C ALA A 25 5.53 5.05 -11.40
N ASP A 26 6.63 5.15 -10.66
CA ASP A 26 7.75 6.03 -11.00
C ASP A 26 8.48 5.57 -12.29
N ARG A 27 8.56 4.25 -12.53
CA ARG A 27 9.31 3.70 -13.68
C ARG A 27 8.47 3.46 -14.93
N LEU A 28 7.19 3.08 -14.75
CA LEU A 28 6.31 2.63 -15.83
C LEU A 28 5.11 3.56 -16.04
N GLY A 29 4.90 4.55 -15.16
CA GLY A 29 3.74 5.43 -15.16
C GLY A 29 2.45 4.78 -14.65
N ASN A 30 2.47 3.49 -14.30
CA ASN A 30 1.32 2.75 -13.78
C ASN A 30 1.78 1.83 -12.62
N PRO A 31 1.11 1.86 -11.45
CA PRO A 31 1.45 1.00 -10.31
C PRO A 31 1.14 -0.50 -10.51
N GLY A 32 0.37 -0.87 -11.56
CA GLY A 32 0.19 -2.25 -11.99
C GLY A 32 -0.76 -3.11 -11.14
N VAL A 33 -1.57 -2.50 -10.28
CA VAL A 33 -2.55 -3.20 -9.43
C VAL A 33 -3.93 -3.28 -10.09
N VAL A 34 -4.62 -4.40 -9.86
CA VAL A 34 -5.93 -4.73 -10.43
C VAL A 34 -7.06 -4.52 -9.43
N GLU A 35 -8.30 -4.41 -9.94
CA GLU A 35 -9.50 -4.40 -9.12
C GLU A 35 -9.60 -5.65 -8.23
N GLY A 36 -10.06 -5.46 -6.99
CA GLY A 36 -10.17 -6.51 -5.98
C GLY A 36 -8.89 -6.77 -5.18
N ALA A 37 -7.74 -6.27 -5.63
CA ALA A 37 -6.47 -6.40 -4.92
C ALA A 37 -6.44 -5.60 -3.61
N TYR A 38 -5.58 -6.02 -2.69
CA TYR A 38 -5.41 -5.38 -1.39
C TYR A 38 -4.04 -4.75 -1.27
N VAL A 39 -3.98 -3.53 -0.75
CA VAL A 39 -2.74 -2.82 -0.47
C VAL A 39 -2.62 -2.61 1.02
N VAL A 40 -1.48 -3.01 1.59
CA VAL A 40 -1.22 -2.95 3.03
C VAL A 40 -0.15 -1.92 3.32
N PHE A 41 -0.50 -0.87 4.05
CA PHE A 41 0.41 0.18 4.45
C PHE A 41 0.87 -0.01 5.90
N ASP A 42 2.18 -0.22 6.11
CA ASP A 42 2.78 -0.19 7.46
C ASP A 42 2.95 1.27 7.92
N ILE A 43 2.21 1.65 8.95
CA ILE A 43 2.18 3.03 9.48
C ILE A 43 3.45 3.33 10.26
N ILE A 44 3.95 2.38 11.05
CA ILE A 44 5.11 2.57 11.94
C ILE A 44 6.38 2.73 11.12
N HIS A 45 6.53 1.92 10.07
CA HIS A 45 7.72 1.91 9.24
C HIS A 45 7.57 2.69 7.93
N GLY A 46 6.39 3.26 7.62
CA GLY A 46 6.16 4.01 6.38
C GLY A 46 6.55 3.24 5.10
N ASN A 47 6.49 1.91 5.17
CA ASN A 47 7.09 0.98 4.22
C ASN A 47 8.53 1.37 3.82
N GLU A 48 9.42 1.42 4.81
CA GLU A 48 10.83 1.77 4.62
C GLU A 48 11.63 0.65 3.92
N ILE A 49 12.39 1.05 2.89
CA ILE A 49 13.41 0.23 2.24
C ILE A 49 14.74 0.96 2.27
N ASN A 50 15.80 0.25 2.67
CA ASN A 50 17.17 0.78 2.75
C ASN A 50 17.28 2.10 3.53
N GLY A 51 16.51 2.26 4.62
CA GLY A 51 16.53 3.48 5.44
C GLY A 51 15.69 4.65 4.91
N LYS A 52 14.99 4.47 3.78
CA LYS A 52 14.13 5.52 3.19
C LYS A 52 12.67 5.12 3.26
N ARG A 53 11.85 5.97 3.87
CA ARG A 53 10.39 5.84 3.83
C ARG A 53 9.88 6.14 2.43
N THR A 54 8.87 5.37 2.02
CA THR A 54 8.24 5.51 0.71
C THR A 54 7.16 6.58 0.73
N PHE A 55 6.42 6.65 1.84
CA PHE A 55 5.45 7.69 2.14
C PHE A 55 5.64 8.10 3.61
N GLU A 56 5.46 9.38 3.91
CA GLU A 56 5.65 9.92 5.25
C GLU A 56 4.50 9.56 6.19
N ASN A 57 3.28 9.42 5.66
CA ASN A 57 2.08 9.08 6.42
C ASN A 57 0.99 8.44 5.53
N VAL A 58 -0.10 8.01 6.17
CA VAL A 58 -1.26 7.38 5.50
C VAL A 58 -1.94 8.34 4.51
N ASP A 59 -1.99 9.64 4.80
CA ASP A 59 -2.65 10.61 3.93
C ASP A 59 -1.90 10.80 2.61
N GLU A 60 -0.57 10.88 2.63
CA GLU A 60 0.27 10.91 1.43
C GLU A 60 0.09 9.63 0.61
N PHE A 61 0.06 8.48 1.27
CA PHE A 61 -0.19 7.20 0.63
C PHE A 61 -1.59 7.14 -0.04
N LYS A 62 -2.64 7.59 0.64
CA LYS A 62 -4.00 7.68 0.07
C LYS A 62 -4.03 8.62 -1.13
N ALA A 63 -3.37 9.77 -1.04
CA ALA A 63 -3.28 10.74 -2.14
C ALA A 63 -2.51 10.19 -3.35
N PHE A 64 -1.53 9.31 -3.13
CA PHE A 64 -0.89 8.57 -4.21
C PHE A 64 -1.84 7.54 -4.84
N LEU A 65 -2.50 6.71 -4.03
CA LEU A 65 -3.43 5.71 -4.54
C LEU A 65 -4.58 6.33 -5.35
N SER A 66 -5.13 7.46 -4.90
CA SER A 66 -6.27 8.12 -5.55
C SER A 66 -5.97 8.66 -6.94
N LYS A 67 -4.69 8.74 -7.35
CA LYS A 67 -4.31 9.10 -8.72
C LYS A 67 -4.61 7.99 -9.73
N TYR A 68 -4.67 6.74 -9.26
CA TYR A 68 -4.75 5.55 -10.10
C TYR A 68 -5.97 4.68 -9.80
N TYR A 69 -6.58 4.84 -8.61
CA TYR A 69 -7.56 3.90 -8.10
C TYR A 69 -8.70 4.57 -7.33
N GLU A 70 -9.89 3.98 -7.39
CA GLU A 70 -10.88 4.07 -6.32
C GLU A 70 -10.64 2.91 -5.34
N PHE A 71 -10.74 3.16 -4.04
CA PHE A 71 -10.44 2.16 -3.01
C PHE A 71 -11.25 2.40 -1.73
N LYS A 72 -11.39 1.35 -0.91
CA LYS A 72 -12.06 1.41 0.39
C LYS A 72 -11.16 0.86 1.50
N HIS A 73 -11.30 1.43 2.69
CA HIS A 73 -10.67 0.90 3.90
C HIS A 73 -11.31 -0.44 4.30
N VAL A 74 -10.47 -1.40 4.71
CA VAL A 74 -10.91 -2.76 5.08
C VAL A 74 -10.56 -3.11 6.51
N GLU A 75 -9.32 -2.85 6.91
CA GLU A 75 -8.80 -3.27 8.22
C GLU A 75 -7.67 -2.35 8.66
N GLY A 76 -7.48 -2.22 9.97
CA GLY A 76 -6.41 -1.46 10.58
C GLY A 76 -6.92 -0.18 11.19
N TRP A 77 -6.01 0.57 11.79
CA TRP A 77 -6.33 1.84 12.43
C TRP A 77 -5.39 2.92 11.91
N GLU A 78 -5.95 4.01 11.39
CA GLU A 78 -5.20 5.12 10.79
C GLU A 78 -4.61 6.09 11.83
N GLY A 79 -4.76 5.82 13.14
CA GLY A 79 -4.30 6.68 14.24
C GLY A 79 -2.97 6.24 14.88
N ASP A 80 -2.50 7.05 15.84
CA ASP A 80 -1.27 6.79 16.60
C ASP A 80 -1.34 5.48 17.39
N GLY A 81 -0.55 4.49 16.98
CA GLY A 81 -0.53 3.13 17.53
C GLY A 81 -1.03 2.06 16.57
N GLY A 82 -1.56 2.44 15.40
CA GLY A 82 -1.82 1.51 14.31
C GLY A 82 -0.52 0.94 13.74
N HIS A 83 -0.42 -0.39 13.65
CA HIS A 83 0.73 -1.05 13.00
C HIS A 83 0.59 -1.08 11.48
N HIS A 84 -0.63 -1.25 10.99
CA HIS A 84 -0.93 -1.30 9.56
C HIS A 84 -2.35 -0.81 9.28
N VAL A 85 -2.57 -0.40 8.03
CA VAL A 85 -3.88 -0.16 7.45
C VAL A 85 -3.97 -0.87 6.09
N VAL A 86 -5.15 -1.41 5.79
CA VAL A 86 -5.42 -2.19 4.57
C VAL A 86 -6.53 -1.52 3.77
N TYR A 87 -6.26 -1.32 2.49
CA TYR A 87 -7.25 -0.85 1.52
C TYR A 87 -7.47 -1.89 0.43
N GLN A 88 -8.70 -2.02 -0.04
CA GLN A 88 -9.04 -2.80 -1.22
C GLN A 88 -9.28 -1.86 -2.40
N ILE A 89 -8.64 -2.14 -3.53
CA ILE A 89 -8.88 -1.43 -4.79
C ILE A 89 -10.25 -1.86 -5.33
N THR A 90 -11.16 -0.89 -5.46
CA THR A 90 -12.51 -1.12 -5.98
C THR A 90 -12.63 -0.77 -7.46
N ARG A 91 -11.70 0.01 -8.00
CA ARG A 91 -11.65 0.36 -9.42
C ARG A 91 -10.26 0.87 -9.83
N VAL A 92 -9.84 0.61 -11.08
CA VAL A 92 -8.68 1.24 -11.73
C VAL A 92 -9.14 2.41 -12.61
N LEU A 93 -8.48 3.56 -12.51
CA LEU A 93 -8.78 4.80 -13.25
C LEU A 93 -8.11 4.86 -14.63
#